data_AF-A0A7W1BNC2-F1
#
_entry.id   AF-A0A7W1BNC2-F1
#
_cell.length_a   1.000
_cell.length_b   1.000
_cell.length_c   1.000
_cell.angle_alpha   90.00
_cell.angle_beta   90.00
_cell.angle_gamma   90.00
#
_symmetry.space_group_name_H-M   'P 1'
#
loop_
_entity.id
_entity.type
_entity.pdbx_description
1 polymer ?
#
loop_
_entity_poly.entity_id
_entity_poly.type
_entity_poly.pdbx_seq_one_letter_code
_entity_poly.pdbx_strand_id
1 'polypeptide(L)' 'MPAEWEPHAATWLSWPRREGVSFPDAFDRIMPVFREMVAALLTSEPVCINVSNGAHEAEARAVLD' A
#
# COMPACT_ATOMS: atom_id res chain seq x y z
N MET A 1 3.21 24.47 4.20
CA MET A 1 2.69 23.14 3.83
C MET A 1 1.69 23.37 2.71
N PRO A 2 1.92 22.83 1.50
CA PRO A 2 0.94 22.87 0.41
C PRO A 2 -0.36 22.15 0.83
N ALA A 3 -1.46 22.48 0.18
CA ALA A 3 -2.72 21.77 0.41
C ALA A 3 -2.73 20.41 -0.32
N GLU A 4 -3.57 19.49 0.14
CA GLU A 4 -3.70 18.14 -0.42
C GLU A 4 -4.34 18.10 -1.83
N TRP A 5 -4.93 19.21 -2.29
CA TRP A 5 -5.46 19.30 -3.66
C TRP A 5 -4.46 19.88 -4.66
N GLU A 6 -3.28 20.31 -4.20
CA GLU A 6 -2.21 20.74 -5.09
C GLU A 6 -1.57 19.52 -5.79
N PRO A 7 -0.96 19.67 -6.97
CA PRO A 7 -0.35 18.55 -7.68
C PRO A 7 0.66 17.78 -6.81
N HIS A 8 0.48 16.47 -6.73
CA HIS A 8 1.37 15.58 -5.99
C HIS A 8 2.44 14.97 -6.91
N ALA A 9 3.61 14.71 -6.34
CA ALA A 9 4.65 13.93 -7.03
C ALA A 9 4.42 12.42 -6.90
N ALA A 10 3.85 11.97 -5.77
CA ALA A 10 3.51 10.58 -5.48
C ALA A 10 2.67 10.49 -4.18
N THR A 11 1.92 9.41 -4.02
CA THR A 11 1.37 8.99 -2.71
C THR A 11 2.25 7.91 -2.08
N TRP A 12 2.55 8.08 -0.79
CA TRP A 12 3.33 7.13 0.00
C TRP A 12 2.43 6.29 0.90
N LEU A 13 2.60 4.98 0.86
CA LEU A 13 1.87 4.01 1.69
C LEU A 13 2.83 3.12 2.46
N SER A 14 2.46 2.72 3.67
CA SER A 14 3.17 1.68 4.40
C SER A 14 2.40 0.37 4.27
N TRP A 15 3.05 -0.66 3.71
CA TRP A 15 2.36 -1.93 3.44
C TRP A 15 2.03 -2.67 4.75
N PRO A 16 0.83 -3.24 4.88
CA PRO A 16 0.45 -4.02 6.05
C PRO A 16 1.38 -5.21 6.26
N ARG A 17 1.74 -5.49 7.53
CA ARG A 17 2.48 -6.70 7.91
C ARG A 17 1.56 -7.70 8.58
N ARG A 18 1.76 -8.99 8.28
CA ARG A 18 1.00 -10.09 8.87
C ARG A 18 1.18 -10.17 10.39
N GLU A 19 2.38 -9.89 10.88
CA GLU A 19 2.71 -9.87 12.31
C GLU A 19 2.31 -8.53 12.98
N GLY A 20 1.69 -7.62 12.24
CA GLY A 20 1.23 -6.34 12.75
C GLY A 20 -0.06 -6.44 13.57
N VAL A 21 -0.27 -5.48 14.46
CA VAL A 21 -1.47 -5.40 15.31
C VAL A 21 -2.67 -4.73 14.63
N SER A 22 -2.49 -4.17 13.44
CA SER A 22 -3.52 -3.36 12.76
C SER A 22 -4.73 -4.18 12.31
N PHE A 23 -4.52 -5.45 11.94
CA PHE A 23 -5.56 -6.31 11.35
C PHE A 23 -5.53 -7.73 11.95
N PRO A 24 -5.78 -7.89 13.26
CA PRO A 24 -5.82 -9.21 13.89
C PRO A 24 -6.90 -10.06 13.21
N ASP A 25 -6.53 -11.28 12.81
CA ASP A 25 -7.38 -12.27 12.14
C ASP A 25 -8.03 -11.81 10.81
N ALA A 26 -7.68 -10.62 10.32
CA ALA A 26 -8.31 -9.99 9.15
C ALA A 26 -7.30 -9.66 8.05
N PHE A 27 -6.01 -9.94 8.24
CA PHE A 27 -4.94 -9.60 7.29
C PHE A 27 -5.25 -10.06 5.86
N ASP A 28 -5.50 -11.36 5.66
CA ASP A 28 -5.77 -11.90 4.33
C ASP A 28 -7.07 -11.33 3.71
N ARG A 29 -8.03 -10.95 4.56
CA ARG A 29 -9.30 -10.33 4.12
C ARG A 29 -9.11 -8.89 3.63
N ILE A 30 -8.17 -8.14 4.18
CA ILE A 30 -7.97 -6.72 3.82
C ILE A 30 -7.01 -6.53 2.64
N MET A 31 -6.15 -7.51 2.33
CA MET A 31 -5.15 -7.35 1.28
C MET A 31 -5.74 -7.05 -0.11
N PRO A 32 -6.86 -7.64 -0.55
CA PRO A 32 -7.51 -7.25 -1.81
C PRO A 32 -7.94 -5.77 -1.85
N VAL A 33 -8.37 -5.21 -0.72
CA VAL A 33 -8.77 -3.79 -0.63
C VAL A 33 -7.54 -2.87 -0.77
N PHE A 34 -6.41 -3.25 -0.18
CA PHE A 34 -5.15 -2.52 -0.38
C PHE A 34 -4.70 -2.53 -1.84
N ARG A 35 -4.87 -3.66 -2.54
CA ARG A 35 -4.62 -3.75 -3.99
C ARG A 35 -5.52 -2.79 -4.76
N GLU A 36 -6.83 -2.79 -4.49
CA GLU A 36 -7.79 -1.89 -5.14
C GLU A 36 -7.45 -0.41 -4.90
N MET A 37 -7.04 -0.06 -3.68
CA MET A 37 -6.60 1.30 -3.34
C MET A 37 -5.36 1.71 -4.14
N VAL A 38 -4.35 0.84 -4.24
CA VAL A 38 -3.16 1.12 -5.07
C VAL A 38 -3.54 1.26 -6.54
N ALA A 39 -4.39 0.39 -7.07
CA ALA A 39 -4.85 0.47 -8.45
C ALA A 39 -5.58 1.80 -8.74
N ALA A 40 -6.39 2.30 -7.81
CA ALA A 40 -7.06 3.58 -7.93
C ALA A 40 -6.07 4.75 -7.94
N LEU A 41 -5.10 4.78 -7.03
CA LEU A 41 -4.08 5.84 -6.95
C LEU A 41 -3.19 5.89 -8.20
N LEU A 42 -2.83 4.73 -8.75
CA LEU A 42 -2.04 4.62 -9.98
C LEU A 42 -2.71 5.26 -11.20
N THR A 43 -4.01 5.55 -11.16
CA THR A 43 -4.70 6.27 -12.25
C THR A 43 -4.34 7.76 -12.29
N SER A 44 -3.83 8.34 -11.21
CA SER A 44 -3.52 9.76 -11.11
C SER A 44 -2.05 10.06 -10.85
N GLU A 45 -1.33 9.20 -10.11
CA GLU A 45 0.02 9.50 -9.64
C GLU A 45 0.85 8.24 -9.30
N PRO A 46 2.18 8.36 -9.22
CA PRO A 46 3.02 7.27 -8.71
C PRO A 46 2.67 6.90 -7.27
N VAL A 47 2.74 5.60 -6.96
CA VAL A 47 2.57 5.09 -5.60
C VAL A 47 3.91 4.54 -5.09
N CYS A 48 4.39 5.07 -3.97
CA CYS A 48 5.60 4.65 -3.29
C CYS A 48 5.21 3.81 -2.06
N ILE A 49 5.61 2.53 -2.03
CA ILE A 49 5.22 1.60 -0.97
C ILE A 49 6.44 1.30 -0.08
N ASN A 50 6.31 1.59 1.22
CA ASN A 50 7.29 1.23 2.23
C ASN A 50 7.12 -0.23 2.65
N VAL A 51 8.22 -0.99 2.56
CA VAL A 51 8.33 -2.38 3.00
C VAL A 51 9.49 -2.52 3.98
N SER A 52 9.46 -3.56 4.82
CA SER A 52 10.41 -3.70 5.93
C SER A 52 11.65 -4.53 5.58
N ASN A 53 11.55 -5.41 4.58
CA ASN A 53 12.61 -6.28 4.10
C ASN A 53 12.18 -6.93 2.76
N GLY A 54 13.05 -7.73 2.15
CA GLY A 54 12.77 -8.37 0.87
C GLY A 54 11.64 -9.42 0.89
N ALA A 55 11.41 -10.10 2.02
CA ALA A 55 10.28 -11.04 2.13
C ALA A 55 8.94 -10.28 2.14
N HIS A 56 8.88 -9.16 2.86
CA HIS A 56 7.72 -8.26 2.86
C HIS A 56 7.49 -7.63 1.48
N GLU A 57 8.55 -7.29 0.75
CA GLU A 57 8.44 -6.84 -0.65
C GLU A 57 7.86 -7.92 -1.56
N ALA A 58 8.34 -9.16 -1.46
CA ALA A 58 7.84 -10.27 -2.27
C ALA A 58 6.35 -10.55 -2.03
N GLU A 59 5.89 -10.49 -0.77
CA GLU A 59 4.47 -10.62 -0.43
C GLU A 59 3.64 -9.47 -1.02
N ALA A 60 4.12 -8.23 -0.91
CA ALA A 60 3.44 -7.08 -1.50
C ALA A 60 3.30 -7.23 -3.03
N ARG A 61 4.37 -7.66 -3.71
CA ARG A 61 4.36 -7.89 -5.17
C ARG A 61 3.36 -8.99 -5.57
N ALA A 62 3.35 -10.10 -4.86
CA ALA A 62 2.42 -11.20 -5.13
C ALA A 62 0.93 -10.79 -5.00
N VAL A 63 0.62 -9.80 -4.15
CA VAL A 63 -0.73 -9.25 -4.02
C VAL A 63 -1.04 -8.23 -5.13
N LEU A 64 -0.04 -7.46 -5.56
CA LEU A 64 -0.20 -6.37 -6.54
C LEU A 64 -0.18 -6.83 -8.00
N ASP A 65 0.48 -7.94 -8.31
CA ASP A 65 0.46 -8.60 -9.64
C ASP A 65 -0.95 -9.09 -10.02
#